data_AF-A0A8X8DFV0-F1
#
_entry.id   AF-A0A8X8DFV0-F1
#
_cell.length_a   1.000
_cell.length_b   1.000
_cell.length_c   1.000
_cell.angle_alpha   90.00
_cell.angle_beta   90.00
_cell.angle_gamma   90.00
#
_symmetry.space_group_name_H-M   'P 1'
#
loop_
_entity.id
_entity.type
_entity.pdbx_description
1 polymer ?
#
loop_
_entity_poly.entity_id
_entity_poly.type
_entity_poly.pdbx_seq_one_letter_code
_entity_poly.pdbx_strand_id
1 'polypeptide(L)'
;MESLLGFQDDTIAVVDDDEEKSTSSSSSYGYKLVPWLNWNEWECVRDSLFSESPEKILSAINRISTWRSRGCIPVVIDATASIIE
;
A
#
# COMPACT_ATOMS: atom_id res chain seq x y z
N MET A 1 18.40 -5.74 -10.29
CA MET A 1 17.56 -6.96 -10.16
C MET A 1 16.43 -6.60 -9.22
N GLU A 2 15.29 -6.24 -9.81
CA GLU A 2 14.05 -6.06 -9.06
C GLU A 2 13.69 -7.35 -8.31
N SER A 3 13.32 -7.25 -7.03
CA SER A 3 12.62 -8.33 -6.35
C SER A 3 11.16 -7.94 -6.26
N LEU A 4 10.41 -8.35 -7.27
CA LEU A 4 8.96 -8.36 -7.31
C LEU A 4 8.50 -9.49 -6.36
N LEU A 5 8.42 -9.18 -5.07
CA LEU A 5 7.88 -10.10 -4.06
C LEU A 5 6.37 -10.05 -4.13
N GLY A 6 5.85 -10.93 -5.00
CA GLY A 6 4.46 -11.30 -5.08
C GLY A 6 3.95 -11.85 -3.75
N PHE A 7 2.66 -11.62 -3.56
CA PHE A 7 1.80 -12.14 -2.51
C PHE A 7 1.98 -13.67 -2.36
N GLN A 8 2.28 -14.17 -1.16
CA GLN A 8 2.13 -15.60 -0.83
C GLN A 8 1.19 -15.71 0.37
N ASP A 9 -0.09 -15.86 0.06
CA ASP A 9 -1.11 -16.34 1.00
C ASP A 9 -1.29 -17.83 0.69
N ASP A 10 -0.61 -18.69 1.46
CA ASP A 10 -0.87 -20.13 1.44
C ASP A 10 -1.26 -20.58 2.84
N THR A 11 -2.57 -20.57 3.07
CA THR A 11 -3.21 -21.30 4.15
C THR A 11 -3.25 -22.78 3.75
N ILE A 12 -2.43 -23.63 4.37
CA ILE A 12 -2.59 -25.09 4.32
C ILE A 12 -2.75 -25.59 5.76
N ALA A 13 -4.00 -25.91 6.11
CA ALA A 13 -4.35 -26.71 7.29
C ALA A 13 -4.18 -28.20 6.99
N VAL A 14 -4.21 -29.06 8.04
CA VAL A 14 -4.19 -30.56 8.09
C VAL A 14 -2.79 -31.10 8.48
N VAL A 15 -2.48 -31.81 9.58
CA VAL A 15 -3.20 -32.61 10.62
C VAL A 15 -2.30 -32.92 11.85
N ASP A 16 -2.94 -33.06 13.02
CA ASP A 16 -2.72 -33.96 14.18
C ASP A 16 -1.33 -34.57 14.49
N ASP A 17 -0.72 -34.21 15.62
CA ASP A 17 -0.51 -35.07 16.81
C ASP A 17 0.16 -34.26 17.95
N ASP A 18 -0.12 -34.69 19.18
CA ASP A 18 0.04 -34.05 20.50
C ASP A 18 1.47 -33.60 20.88
N GLU A 19 1.75 -32.28 20.92
CA GLU A 19 2.81 -31.73 21.79
C GLU A 19 2.52 -30.25 22.12
N GLU A 20 2.34 -29.95 23.41
CA GLU A 20 2.14 -28.60 23.92
C GLU A 20 3.33 -27.68 23.59
N LYS A 21 3.22 -26.99 22.46
CA LYS A 21 3.91 -25.73 22.23
C LYS A 21 2.84 -24.70 21.96
N SER A 22 2.57 -23.88 22.98
CA SER A 22 1.93 -22.59 22.81
C SER A 22 2.85 -21.70 21.95
N THR A 23 3.00 -22.03 20.67
CA THR A 23 3.24 -21.04 19.63
C THR A 23 1.96 -20.24 19.57
N SER A 24 1.86 -19.26 20.45
CA SER A 24 1.19 -18.01 20.17
C SER A 24 1.82 -17.50 18.87
N SER A 25 1.30 -18.00 17.74
CA SER A 25 1.43 -17.42 16.43
C SER A 25 0.75 -16.06 16.55
N SER A 26 1.47 -15.13 17.17
CA SER A 26 1.17 -13.72 17.12
C SER A 26 1.26 -13.43 15.64
N SER A 27 0.12 -13.50 14.96
CA SER A 27 -0.05 -12.97 13.62
C SER A 27 0.24 -11.49 13.80
N SER A 28 1.52 -11.14 13.70
CA SER A 28 1.95 -9.77 13.68
C SER A 28 1.36 -9.24 12.40
N TYR A 29 0.15 -8.69 12.50
CA TYR A 29 -0.42 -7.89 11.44
C TYR A 29 0.62 -6.79 11.21
N GLY A 30 1.45 -6.97 10.19
CA GLY A 30 2.57 -6.09 9.93
C GLY A 30 2.01 -4.73 9.61
N TYR A 31 2.24 -3.75 10.49
CA TYR A 31 1.91 -2.37 10.17
C TYR A 31 2.80 -1.91 9.03
N LYS A 32 2.20 -1.62 7.87
CA LYS A 32 2.93 -1.10 6.72
C LYS A 32 3.00 0.42 6.81
N LEU A 33 4.21 0.96 6.71
CA LEU A 33 4.41 2.39 6.59
C LEU A 33 3.91 2.87 5.23
N VAL A 34 3.20 3.99 5.26
CA VAL A 34 2.61 4.65 4.09
C VAL A 34 3.10 6.09 4.02
N PRO A 35 3.14 6.70 2.83
CA PRO A 35 3.70 8.03 2.68
C PRO A 35 2.75 9.16 3.07
N TRP A 36 1.45 8.89 3.25
CA TRP A 36 0.47 9.88 3.71
C TRP A 36 0.40 9.96 5.24
N LEU A 37 0.03 11.13 5.76
CA LEU A 37 -0.07 11.42 7.18
C LEU A 37 -1.26 10.71 7.84
N ASN A 38 -2.39 10.62 7.14
CA ASN A 38 -3.61 9.99 7.62
C ASN A 38 -4.49 9.52 6.45
N TRP A 39 -5.50 8.70 6.77
CA TRP A 39 -6.43 8.15 5.77
C TRP A 39 -7.20 9.23 4.98
N ASN A 40 -7.50 10.37 5.59
CA ASN A 40 -8.18 11.47 4.92
C ASN A 40 -7.32 12.09 3.82
N GLU A 41 -6.01 12.21 4.02
CA GLU A 41 -5.08 12.67 2.98
C GLU A 41 -5.10 11.72 1.78
N TRP A 42 -5.03 10.42 2.02
CA TRP A 42 -5.12 9.42 0.96
C TRP A 42 -6.43 9.52 0.18
N GLU A 43 -7.56 9.58 0.89
CA GLU A 43 -8.89 9.68 0.28
C GLU A 43 -9.02 10.93 -0.60
N CYS A 44 -8.58 12.09 -0.10
CA CYS A 44 -8.59 13.34 -0.87
C CYS A 44 -7.75 13.25 -2.15
N VAL A 45 -6.56 12.64 -2.09
CA VAL A 45 -5.69 12.48 -3.27
C VAL A 45 -6.30 11.50 -4.27
N ARG A 46 -6.82 10.36 -3.79
CA ARG A 46 -7.52 9.38 -4.62
C ARG A 46 -8.69 10.01 -5.35
N ASP A 47 -9.56 10.73 -4.64
CA ASP A 47 -10.75 11.34 -5.24
C ASP A 47 -10.38 12.47 -6.21
N SER A 48 -9.28 13.18 -5.93
CA SER A 48 -8.77 14.23 -6.82
C SER A 48 -8.15 13.69 -8.11
N LEU A 49 -7.52 12.51 -8.09
CA LEU A 49 -6.96 11.84 -9.28
C LEU A 49 -8.05 11.50 -10.31
N PHE A 50 -9.24 11.10 -9.85
CA PHE A 50 -10.35 10.71 -10.72
C PHE A 50 -11.39 11.82 -10.90
N SER A 51 -11.07 13.05 -10.48
CA SER A 51 -11.96 14.19 -10.67
C SER A 51 -11.88 14.70 -12.11
N GLU A 52 -12.99 15.19 -12.65
CA GLU A 52 -13.03 15.84 -13.98
C GLU A 52 -12.34 17.22 -13.99
N SER A 53 -11.94 17.73 -12.82
CA SER A 53 -11.26 19.03 -12.70
C SER A 53 -9.75 18.87 -12.87
N PRO A 54 -9.13 19.49 -13.89
CA PRO A 54 -7.69 19.37 -14.13
C PRO A 54 -6.85 19.93 -12.98
N GLU A 55 -7.33 20.97 -12.28
CA GLU A 55 -6.65 21.55 -11.12
C GLU A 55 -6.54 20.55 -9.96
N LYS A 56 -7.59 19.75 -9.74
CA LYS A 56 -7.59 18.70 -8.72
C LYS A 56 -6.64 17.57 -9.07
N ILE A 57 -6.62 17.16 -10.34
CA ILE A 57 -5.67 16.15 -10.84
C ILE A 57 -4.23 16.63 -10.62
N LEU A 58 -3.89 17.85 -11.04
CA LEU A 58 -2.55 18.42 -10.85
C LEU A 58 -2.14 18.51 -9.37
N SER A 59 -3.08 18.92 -8.51
CA SER A 59 -2.86 18.96 -7.05
C SER A 59 -2.54 17.56 -6.50
N ALA A 60 -3.26 16.54 -6.97
CA ALA A 60 -3.02 15.15 -6.58
C ALA A 60 -1.66 14.63 -7.06
N ILE A 61 -1.28 14.89 -8.32
CA ILE A 61 0.03 14.50 -8.88
C ILE A 61 1.17 15.16 -8.09
N ASN A 62 1.05 16.46 -7.77
CA ASN A 62 2.06 17.15 -6.98
C ASN A 62 2.20 16.55 -5.56
N ARG A 63 1.08 16.16 -4.94
CA ARG A 63 1.12 15.45 -3.66
C ARG A 63 1.80 14.09 -3.77
N ILE A 64 1.52 13.33 -4.83
CA ILE A 64 2.16 12.03 -5.08
C ILE A 64 3.67 12.20 -5.33
N SER A 65 4.10 13.26 -6.01
CA SER A 65 5.52 13.60 -6.15
C SER A 65 6.21 13.84 -4.79
N THR A 66 5.50 14.49 -3.87
CA THR A 66 5.96 14.63 -2.48
C THR A 66 6.09 13.28 -1.78
N TRP A 67 5.17 12.35 -2.02
CA TRP A 67 5.23 10.99 -1.48
C TRP A 67 6.36 10.14 -2.09
N ARG A 68 6.66 10.31 -3.39
CA ARG A 68 7.82 9.68 -4.05
C ARG A 68 9.13 10.05 -3.36
N SER A 69 9.27 11.33 -2.97
CA SER A 69 10.44 11.82 -2.24
C SER A 69 10.61 11.19 -0.84
N ARG A 70 9.56 10.56 -0.28
CA ARG A 70 9.60 9.85 1.00
C ARG A 70 10.02 8.37 0.85
N GLY A 71 10.05 7.82 -0.37
CA GLY A 71 10.58 6.48 -0.67
C GLY A 71 9.70 5.28 -0.31
N CYS A 72 8.54 5.48 0.32
CA CYS A 72 7.63 4.41 0.76
C CYS A 72 6.31 4.36 -0.02
N ILE A 73 6.27 4.87 -1.24
CA ILE A 73 5.03 4.90 -2.04
C ILE A 73 4.69 3.51 -2.62
N PRO A 74 3.45 3.02 -2.44
CA PRO A 74 2.98 1.82 -3.12
C PRO A 74 3.08 1.94 -4.65
N VAL A 75 3.63 0.91 -5.30
CA VAL A 75 3.85 0.87 -6.77
C VAL A 75 2.59 1.18 -7.58
N VAL A 76 1.43 0.74 -7.11
CA VAL A 76 0.15 0.99 -7.79
C VAL A 76 -0.22 2.48 -7.84
N ILE A 77 0.13 3.24 -6.79
CA ILE A 77 -0.13 4.69 -6.75
C ILE A 77 0.84 5.40 -7.70
N ASP A 78 2.10 4.98 -7.71
CA ASP A 78 3.12 5.51 -8.59
C ASP A 78 2.80 5.29 -10.07
N ALA A 79 2.43 4.06 -10.44
CA ALA A 79 2.00 3.70 -11.78
C ALA A 79 0.74 4.46 -12.22
N THR A 80 -0.25 4.59 -11.33
CA THR A 80 -1.48 5.34 -11.61
C THR A 80 -1.18 6.81 -11.90
N ALA A 81 -0.32 7.43 -11.09
CA ALA A 81 0.10 8.81 -11.33
C ALA A 81 0.84 8.96 -12.66
N SER A 82 1.70 8.02 -13.04
CA SER A 82 2.43 8.04 -14.31
C SER A 82 1.54 7.83 -15.55
N ILE A 83 0.35 7.23 -15.40
CA ILE A 83 -0.62 7.06 -16.49
C ILE A 83 -1.44 8.34 -16.70
N ILE A 84 -1.67 9.09 -15.63
CA ILE A 84 -2.52 10.30 -15.62
C ILE A 84 -1.71 11.57 -15.96
N GLU A 85 -0.44 11.62 -15.55
CA GLU A 85 0.54 12.68 -15.87
C GLU A 85 0.78 12.80 -17.38
#